data_AF-A0A849FP19-F1
#
_entry.id   AF-A0A849FP19-F1
#
_cell.length_a   1.000
_cell.length_b   1.000
_cell.length_c   1.000
_cell.angle_alpha   90.00
_cell.angle_beta   90.00
_cell.angle_gamma   90.00
#
_symmetry.space_group_name_H-M   'P 1'
#
loop_
_entity.id
_entity.type
_entity.pdbx_description
1 polymer ?
#
loop_
_entity_poly.entity_id
_entity_poly.type
_entity_poly.pdbx_seq_one_letter_code
_entity_poly.pdbx_strand_id
1 'polypeptide(L)'
;GKMRKQYDGLSPEKKVYEVEVKQRIVIGGKVIDEEQVTGKGRTKMQLALYEVANGRIASMNFIFDDTTAENPEPIVQKQLDAYNDRNMEAFLSTYSDDVKVFDFPDKPRFEGKDQMRERYQSFFTDTPDLHCQIKTRMVIANKVIDEEFITANGNNFSAVAIYEVENGKIVKVTFLR
;
A
#
# COMPACT_ATOMS: atom_id res chain seq x y z
N GLY A 1 -8.67 -24.03 -19.78
CA GLY A 1 -8.79 -22.76 -19.02
C GLY A 1 -7.41 -22.16 -18.84
N LYS A 2 -7.22 -20.90 -19.26
CA LYS A 2 -5.93 -20.20 -19.35
C LYS A 2 -5.13 -20.13 -18.02
N MET A 3 -5.73 -20.46 -16.87
CA MET A 3 -5.06 -20.51 -15.57
C MET A 3 -4.09 -21.70 -15.36
N ARG A 4 -4.22 -22.84 -16.06
CA ARG A 4 -3.35 -24.00 -15.81
C ARG A 4 -1.91 -23.84 -16.35
N LYS A 5 -1.71 -23.06 -17.40
CA LYS A 5 -0.39 -22.96 -18.06
C LYS A 5 0.61 -22.04 -17.35
N GLN A 6 0.17 -21.24 -16.37
CA GLN A 6 1.06 -20.34 -15.63
C GLN A 6 1.75 -21.04 -14.44
N TYR A 7 1.35 -22.27 -14.11
CA TYR A 7 1.83 -23.01 -12.94
C TYR A 7 2.46 -24.38 -13.26
N ASP A 8 2.54 -24.79 -14.53
CA ASP A 8 3.23 -26.04 -14.94
C ASP A 8 4.72 -26.07 -14.56
N GLY A 9 5.32 -24.91 -14.27
CA GLY A 9 6.69 -24.77 -13.76
C GLY A 9 6.85 -24.93 -12.24
N LEU A 10 5.77 -25.19 -11.50
CA LEU A 10 5.78 -25.34 -10.03
C LEU A 10 5.72 -26.81 -9.58
N SER A 11 5.93 -27.77 -10.48
CA SER A 11 6.13 -29.17 -10.08
C SER A 11 7.33 -29.25 -9.12
N PRO A 12 7.22 -29.96 -7.97
CA PRO A 12 8.31 -30.12 -6.99
C PRO A 12 9.63 -30.60 -7.60
N GLU A 13 9.56 -31.30 -8.74
CA GLU A 13 10.69 -31.91 -9.43
C GLU A 13 11.39 -30.99 -10.44
N LYS A 14 10.85 -29.77 -10.67
CA LYS A 14 11.43 -28.77 -11.59
C LYS A 14 11.21 -27.34 -11.08
N LYS A 15 11.63 -27.02 -9.85
CA LYS A 15 11.58 -25.64 -9.36
C LYS A 15 12.50 -24.74 -10.19
N VAL A 16 11.93 -24.01 -11.14
CA VAL A 16 12.62 -22.98 -11.94
C VAL A 16 12.77 -21.66 -11.16
N TYR A 17 11.96 -21.50 -10.10
CA TYR A 17 11.88 -20.31 -9.27
C TYR A 17 11.78 -20.69 -7.79
N GLU A 18 12.50 -19.95 -6.95
CA GLU A 18 12.44 -19.95 -5.50
C GLU A 18 11.79 -18.65 -5.05
N VAL A 19 10.89 -18.71 -4.08
CA VAL A 19 10.18 -17.56 -3.52
C VAL A 19 10.42 -17.56 -2.01
N GLU A 20 10.91 -16.44 -1.49
CA GLU A 20 11.10 -16.21 -0.06
C GLU A 20 10.26 -15.00 0.35
N VAL A 21 9.38 -15.17 1.33
CA VAL A 21 8.64 -14.05 1.94
C VAL A 21 9.57 -13.35 2.92
N LYS A 22 9.89 -12.08 2.63
CA LYS A 22 10.76 -11.23 3.45
C LYS A 22 9.98 -10.56 4.56
N GLN A 23 8.79 -10.06 4.25
CA GLN A 23 7.90 -9.36 5.18
C GLN A 23 6.45 -9.68 4.84
N ARG A 24 5.57 -9.60 5.84
CA ARG A 24 4.14 -9.87 5.69
C ARG A 24 3.32 -8.86 6.49
N ILE A 25 2.32 -8.27 5.84
CA ILE A 25 1.26 -7.50 6.49
C ILE A 25 -0.04 -8.30 6.38
N VAL A 26 -0.80 -8.38 7.49
CA VAL A 26 -2.11 -9.04 7.52
C VAL A 26 -3.13 -8.07 8.11
N ILE A 27 -4.19 -7.78 7.36
CA ILE A 27 -5.29 -6.94 7.82
C ILE A 27 -6.64 -7.56 7.43
N GLY A 28 -7.42 -7.95 8.45
CA GLY A 28 -8.64 -8.73 8.25
C GLY A 28 -8.35 -10.04 7.51
N GLY A 29 -9.02 -10.27 6.38
CA GLY A 29 -8.79 -11.40 5.48
C GLY A 29 -7.78 -11.13 4.36
N LYS A 30 -7.04 -10.01 4.39
CA LYS A 30 -6.13 -9.59 3.32
C LYS A 30 -4.68 -9.74 3.78
N VAL A 31 -3.81 -10.17 2.87
CA VAL A 31 -2.39 -10.38 3.13
C VAL A 31 -1.57 -9.71 2.04
N ILE A 32 -0.51 -9.01 2.43
CA ILE A 32 0.52 -8.50 1.53
C ILE A 32 1.84 -9.16 1.93
N ASP A 33 2.40 -9.96 1.04
CA ASP A 33 3.72 -10.55 1.18
C ASP A 33 4.72 -9.79 0.32
N GLU A 34 5.80 -9.31 0.92
CA GLU A 34 6.98 -8.87 0.20
C GLU A 34 7.85 -10.09 -0.12
N GLU A 35 7.95 -10.41 -1.40
CA GLU A 35 8.54 -11.65 -1.89
C GLU A 35 9.82 -11.36 -2.67
N GLN A 36 10.90 -12.05 -2.29
CA GLN A 36 12.09 -12.17 -3.09
C GLN A 36 11.95 -13.41 -3.97
N VAL A 37 11.92 -13.21 -5.29
CA VAL A 37 11.78 -14.28 -6.29
C VAL A 37 13.10 -14.47 -7.02
N THR A 38 13.71 -15.65 -6.87
CA THR A 38 14.96 -16.03 -7.53
C THR A 38 14.69 -17.10 -8.58
N GLY A 39 15.09 -16.86 -9.82
CA GLY A 39 15.02 -17.89 -10.86
C GLY A 39 15.81 -17.52 -12.10
N LYS A 40 16.34 -18.54 -12.78
CA LYS A 40 17.19 -18.37 -13.99
C LYS A 40 18.36 -17.39 -13.78
N GLY A 41 18.98 -17.43 -12.59
CA GLY A 41 20.12 -16.58 -12.22
C GLY A 41 19.79 -15.11 -11.98
N ARG A 42 18.49 -14.76 -11.81
CA ARG A 42 18.06 -13.40 -11.48
C ARG A 42 17.20 -13.43 -10.22
N THR A 43 17.33 -12.38 -9.42
CA THR A 43 16.51 -12.14 -8.24
C THR A 43 15.74 -10.84 -8.43
N LYS A 44 14.47 -10.84 -8.04
CA LYS A 44 13.59 -9.67 -8.11
C LYS A 44 12.71 -9.59 -6.87
N MET A 45 12.31 -8.38 -6.51
CA MET A 45 11.27 -8.17 -5.50
C MET A 45 9.89 -8.09 -6.17
N GLN A 46 8.87 -8.55 -5.47
CA GLN A 46 7.47 -8.36 -5.82
C GLN A 46 6.64 -8.28 -4.54
N LEU A 47 5.44 -7.68 -4.61
CA LEU A 47 4.43 -7.84 -3.57
C LEU A 47 3.31 -8.74 -4.08
N ALA A 48 2.95 -9.74 -3.28
CA ALA A 48 1.75 -10.55 -3.48
C ALA A 48 0.66 -10.07 -2.53
N LEU A 49 -0.39 -9.45 -3.08
CA LEU A 49 -1.58 -9.02 -2.34
C LEU A 49 -2.73 -10.00 -2.61
N TYR A 50 -3.18 -10.70 -1.58
CA TYR A 50 -4.23 -11.70 -1.72
C TYR A 50 -5.26 -11.68 -0.60
N GLU A 51 -6.47 -12.10 -0.92
CA GLU A 51 -7.56 -12.25 0.04
C GLU A 51 -7.76 -13.73 0.37
N VAL A 52 -7.94 -14.02 1.65
CA VAL A 52 -8.21 -15.36 2.17
C VAL A 52 -9.66 -15.42 2.63
N ALA A 53 -10.43 -16.34 2.06
CA ALA A 53 -11.80 -16.64 2.47
C ALA A 53 -11.96 -18.15 2.66
N ASN A 54 -12.56 -18.57 3.78
CA ASN A 54 -12.80 -19.98 4.10
C ASN A 54 -11.52 -20.84 4.03
N GLY A 55 -10.40 -20.31 4.51
CA GLY A 55 -9.11 -21.00 4.52
C GLY A 55 -8.46 -21.17 3.15
N ARG A 56 -8.96 -20.50 2.11
CA ARG A 56 -8.41 -20.53 0.74
C ARG A 56 -8.15 -19.13 0.22
N ILE A 57 -7.17 -19.00 -0.68
CA ILE A 57 -6.94 -17.76 -1.43
C ILE A 57 -8.11 -17.57 -2.39
N ALA A 58 -8.84 -16.46 -2.22
CA ALA A 58 -10.01 -16.09 -2.99
C ALA A 58 -9.65 -15.19 -4.19
N SER A 59 -8.70 -14.29 -3.99
CA SER A 59 -8.18 -13.38 -5.02
C SER A 59 -6.68 -13.15 -4.79
N MET A 60 -5.94 -12.82 -5.85
CA MET A 60 -4.51 -12.55 -5.78
C MET A 60 -4.11 -11.55 -6.87
N ASN A 61 -3.35 -10.54 -6.47
CA ASN A 61 -2.79 -9.49 -7.31
C ASN A 61 -1.29 -9.37 -7.01
N PHE A 62 -0.50 -9.02 -8.02
CA PHE A 62 0.94 -8.81 -7.87
C PHE A 62 1.30 -7.38 -8.21
N ILE A 63 2.19 -6.80 -7.41
CA ILE A 63 2.91 -5.56 -7.75
C ILE A 63 4.34 -5.96 -8.03
N PHE A 64 4.80 -5.66 -9.24
CA PHE A 64 6.16 -5.99 -9.66
C PHE A 64 7.07 -4.80 -9.46
N ASP A 65 8.31 -5.08 -9.11
CA ASP A 65 9.33 -4.06 -8.98
C ASP A 65 9.67 -3.42 -10.33
N ASP A 66 9.90 -2.12 -10.30
CA ASP A 66 10.42 -1.30 -11.39
C ASP A 66 11.54 -0.43 -10.82
N THR A 67 12.77 -0.93 -10.93
CA THR A 67 13.96 -0.27 -10.40
C THR A 67 14.31 1.03 -11.12
N THR A 68 13.54 1.44 -12.14
CA THR A 68 13.71 2.73 -12.82
C THR A 68 12.81 3.83 -12.28
N ALA A 69 11.84 3.49 -11.43
CA ALA A 69 10.98 4.46 -10.76
C ALA A 69 11.77 5.32 -9.76
N GLU A 70 11.39 6.59 -9.62
CA GLU A 70 11.90 7.44 -8.55
C GLU A 70 11.50 6.88 -7.18
N ASN A 71 12.37 7.02 -6.17
CA ASN A 71 12.06 6.55 -4.82
C ASN A 71 10.85 7.32 -4.24
N PRO A 72 9.71 6.65 -3.99
CA PRO A 72 8.48 7.30 -3.52
C PRO A 72 8.51 7.57 -2.00
N GLU A 73 9.36 6.87 -1.25
CA GLU A 73 9.37 6.88 0.22
C GLU A 73 9.49 8.30 0.82
N PRO A 74 10.39 9.19 0.35
CA PRO A 74 10.50 10.52 0.93
C PRO A 74 9.23 11.37 0.77
N ILE A 75 8.42 11.13 -0.25
CA ILE A 75 7.15 11.86 -0.47
C ILE A 75 6.11 11.37 0.53
N VAL A 76 6.01 10.06 0.72
CA VAL A 76 5.06 9.45 1.68
C VAL A 76 5.47 9.73 3.12
N GLN A 77 6.77 9.79 3.41
CA GLN A 77 7.24 10.23 4.73
C GLN A 77 6.84 11.67 5.03
N LYS A 78 7.03 12.60 4.09
CA LYS A 78 6.57 14.00 4.26
C LYS A 78 5.06 14.08 4.48
N GLN A 79 4.29 13.22 3.81
CA GLN A 79 2.85 13.14 4.00
C GLN A 79 2.52 12.71 5.43
N LEU A 80 3.18 11.67 5.94
CA LEU A 80 2.98 11.16 7.30
C LEU A 80 3.36 12.21 8.35
N ASP A 81 4.51 12.87 8.18
CA ASP A 81 4.97 13.92 9.10
C ASP A 81 3.94 15.06 9.15
N ALA A 82 3.49 15.54 7.98
CA ALA A 82 2.45 16.57 7.90
C ALA A 82 1.10 16.13 8.50
N TYR A 83 0.75 14.85 8.36
CA TYR A 83 -0.45 14.28 8.98
C TYR A 83 -0.37 14.30 10.50
N ASN A 84 0.76 13.85 11.05
CA ASN A 84 1.00 13.83 12.50
C ASN A 84 1.14 15.23 13.09
N ASP A 85 1.69 16.17 12.33
CA ASP A 85 1.73 17.60 12.68
C ASP A 85 0.39 18.31 12.48
N ARG A 86 -0.61 17.62 11.91
CA ARG A 86 -1.92 18.17 11.53
C ARG A 86 -1.81 19.40 10.63
N ASN A 87 -0.76 19.45 9.81
CA ASN A 87 -0.49 20.54 8.90
C ASN A 87 -1.17 20.29 7.55
N MET A 88 -2.38 20.83 7.38
CA MET A 88 -3.20 20.63 6.18
C MET A 88 -2.50 21.05 4.89
N GLU A 89 -1.81 22.19 4.87
CA GLU A 89 -1.15 22.67 3.65
C GLU A 89 0.06 21.79 3.28
N ALA A 90 0.87 21.41 4.26
CA ALA A 90 1.98 20.48 4.02
C ALA A 90 1.45 19.11 3.56
N PHE A 91 0.37 18.62 4.16
CA PHE A 91 -0.27 17.36 3.79
C PHE A 91 -0.75 17.40 2.34
N LEU A 92 -1.57 18.38 1.97
CA LEU A 92 -2.08 18.53 0.59
C LEU A 92 -0.96 18.80 -0.41
N SER A 93 0.15 19.42 0.00
CA SER A 93 1.30 19.64 -0.89
C SER A 93 1.92 18.34 -1.40
N THR A 94 1.73 17.20 -0.71
CA THR A 94 2.28 15.91 -1.13
C THR A 94 1.45 15.20 -2.20
N TYR A 95 0.20 15.63 -2.43
CA TYR A 95 -0.72 15.01 -3.37
C TYR A 95 -0.74 15.72 -4.74
N SER A 96 -1.14 15.01 -5.80
CA SER A 96 -1.54 15.63 -7.06
C SER A 96 -2.91 16.30 -6.92
N ASP A 97 -3.22 17.25 -7.81
CA ASP A 97 -4.49 17.99 -7.72
C ASP A 97 -5.70 17.10 -8.00
N ASP A 98 -5.51 16.05 -8.79
CA ASP A 98 -6.48 15.03 -9.21
C ASP A 98 -6.32 13.69 -8.48
N VAL A 99 -5.72 13.69 -7.27
CA VAL A 99 -5.48 12.47 -6.49
C VAL A 99 -6.74 11.61 -6.37
N LYS A 100 -6.60 10.30 -6.58
CA LYS A 100 -7.73 9.36 -6.49
C LYS A 100 -7.61 8.47 -5.26
N VAL A 101 -8.68 8.40 -4.47
CA VAL A 101 -8.70 7.61 -3.24
C VAL A 101 -9.73 6.48 -3.36
N PHE A 102 -9.29 5.27 -3.04
CA PHE A 102 -10.09 4.05 -3.15
C PHE A 102 -10.06 3.25 -1.84
N ASP A 103 -11.12 2.48 -1.61
CA ASP A 103 -11.07 1.29 -0.77
C ASP A 103 -10.79 0.07 -1.66
N PHE A 104 -9.90 -0.82 -1.22
CA PHE A 104 -9.53 -2.01 -1.97
C PHE A 104 -10.76 -2.91 -2.26
N PRO A 105 -10.84 -3.55 -3.44
CA PRO A 105 -9.86 -3.50 -4.54
C PRO A 105 -9.93 -2.25 -5.41
N ASP A 106 -11.12 -1.71 -5.66
CA ASP A 106 -11.35 -0.70 -6.69
C ASP A 106 -12.57 0.18 -6.40
N LYS A 107 -13.01 0.26 -5.13
CA LYS A 107 -14.18 1.06 -4.75
C LYS A 107 -13.78 2.53 -4.58
N PRO A 108 -14.26 3.47 -5.43
CA PRO A 108 -13.91 4.88 -5.29
C PRO A 108 -14.46 5.45 -3.97
N ARG A 109 -13.64 6.23 -3.27
CA ARG A 109 -14.05 7.00 -2.08
C ARG A 109 -14.26 8.47 -2.42
N PHE A 110 -13.27 9.09 -3.05
CA PHE A 110 -13.30 10.48 -3.51
C PHE A 110 -12.11 10.77 -4.43
N GLU A 111 -12.15 11.94 -5.07
CA GLU A 111 -11.12 12.42 -5.99
C GLU A 111 -10.86 13.91 -5.76
N GLY A 112 -9.60 14.30 -5.91
CA GLY A 112 -9.13 15.67 -5.89
C GLY A 112 -8.80 16.23 -4.50
N LYS A 113 -7.92 17.24 -4.48
CA LYS A 113 -7.47 17.90 -3.23
C LYS A 113 -8.58 18.62 -2.48
N ASP A 114 -9.59 19.14 -3.18
CA ASP A 114 -10.69 19.85 -2.53
C ASP A 114 -11.49 18.90 -1.62
N GLN A 115 -11.82 17.71 -2.12
CA GLN A 115 -12.47 16.67 -1.31
C GLN A 115 -11.54 16.12 -0.23
N MET A 116 -10.24 16.03 -0.50
CA MET A 116 -9.25 15.66 0.52
C MET A 116 -9.25 16.66 1.67
N ARG A 117 -9.19 17.96 1.36
CA ARG A 117 -9.21 19.05 2.34
C ARG A 117 -10.46 18.99 3.19
N GLU A 118 -11.64 18.94 2.56
CA GLU A 118 -12.93 18.91 3.26
C GLU A 118 -13.00 17.76 4.28
N ARG A 119 -12.48 16.57 3.90
CA ARG A 119 -12.53 15.38 4.75
C ARG A 119 -11.52 15.38 5.90
N TYR A 120 -10.32 15.88 5.67
CA TYR A 120 -9.25 15.83 6.67
C TYR A 120 -9.20 17.08 7.54
N GLN A 121 -9.79 18.20 7.12
CA GLN A 121 -9.69 19.48 7.85
C GLN A 121 -10.41 19.44 9.20
N SER A 122 -11.64 18.95 9.23
CA SER A 122 -12.35 18.72 10.49
C SER A 122 -11.61 17.68 11.33
N PHE A 123 -11.14 16.60 10.71
CA PHE A 123 -10.41 15.55 11.44
C PHE A 123 -9.14 16.07 12.13
N PHE A 124 -8.35 16.91 11.47
CA PHE A 124 -7.16 17.56 12.06
C PHE A 124 -7.52 18.58 13.15
N THR A 125 -8.64 19.27 13.01
CA THR A 125 -9.07 20.30 13.98
C THR A 125 -9.67 19.68 15.25
N ASP A 126 -10.47 18.63 15.06
CA ASP A 126 -11.36 18.09 16.09
C ASP A 126 -10.80 16.85 16.80
N THR A 127 -9.62 16.36 16.40
CA THR A 127 -8.99 15.15 16.96
C THR A 127 -7.65 15.50 17.64
N PRO A 128 -7.65 15.90 18.93
CA PRO A 128 -6.44 16.37 19.62
C PRO A 128 -5.34 15.32 19.75
N ASP A 129 -5.72 14.05 19.86
CA ASP A 129 -4.86 12.88 20.03
C ASP A 129 -4.51 12.19 18.71
N LEU A 130 -4.78 12.84 17.57
CA LEU A 130 -4.52 12.26 16.26
C LEU A 130 -3.04 11.93 16.08
N HIS A 131 -2.75 10.66 15.88
CA HIS A 131 -1.40 10.18 15.62
C HIS A 131 -1.41 8.91 14.78
N CYS A 132 -0.62 8.87 13.72
CA CYS A 132 -0.37 7.68 12.91
C CYS A 132 1.07 7.20 13.14
N GLN A 133 1.19 5.93 13.54
CA GLN A 133 2.45 5.21 13.62
C GLN A 133 2.53 4.18 12.51
N ILE A 134 3.63 4.16 11.76
CA ILE A 134 3.92 3.10 10.79
C ILE A 134 4.51 1.89 11.52
N LYS A 135 3.84 0.74 11.40
CA LYS A 135 4.28 -0.54 11.98
C LYS A 135 5.23 -1.26 11.03
N THR A 136 4.89 -1.25 9.75
CA THR A 136 5.66 -1.87 8.67
C THR A 136 5.55 -0.97 7.44
N ARG A 137 6.65 -0.77 6.72
CA ARG A 137 6.70 -0.09 5.42
C ARG A 137 7.33 -1.02 4.39
N MET A 138 6.66 -1.19 3.25
CA MET A 138 7.21 -1.84 2.05
C MET A 138 7.29 -0.82 0.93
N VAL A 139 8.38 -0.83 0.16
CA VAL A 139 8.58 0.08 -0.98
C VAL A 139 8.85 -0.76 -2.22
N ILE A 140 8.09 -0.53 -3.28
CA ILE A 140 8.24 -1.26 -4.54
C ILE A 140 7.86 -0.37 -5.72
N ALA A 141 8.72 -0.32 -6.75
CA ALA A 141 8.53 0.59 -7.89
C ALA A 141 8.22 2.03 -7.41
N ASN A 142 7.11 2.60 -7.89
CA ASN A 142 6.61 3.91 -7.52
C ASN A 142 5.60 3.89 -6.36
N LYS A 143 5.58 2.82 -5.55
CA LYS A 143 4.57 2.60 -4.51
C LYS A 143 5.18 2.43 -3.12
N VAL A 144 4.44 2.89 -2.12
CA VAL A 144 4.71 2.68 -0.69
C VAL A 144 3.50 2.03 -0.07
N ILE A 145 3.71 0.98 0.71
CA ILE A 145 2.67 0.26 1.43
C ILE A 145 2.99 0.42 2.92
N ASP A 146 2.10 1.13 3.61
CA ASP A 146 2.25 1.42 5.04
C ASP A 146 1.19 0.65 5.83
N GLU A 147 1.64 -0.16 6.79
CA GLU A 147 0.78 -0.69 7.86
C GLU A 147 0.69 0.38 8.95
N GLU A 148 -0.46 1.04 8.99
CA GLU A 148 -0.73 2.18 9.86
C GLU A 148 -1.42 1.73 11.14
N PHE A 149 -0.98 2.27 12.28
CA PHE A 149 -1.67 2.23 13.55
C PHE A 149 -2.05 3.65 13.95
N ILE A 150 -3.34 3.94 13.94
CA ILE A 150 -3.89 5.28 14.09
C ILE A 150 -4.57 5.40 15.44
N THR A 151 -4.19 6.41 16.21
CA THR A 151 -4.87 6.89 17.42
C THR A 151 -5.72 8.10 17.06
N ALA A 152 -7.00 8.08 17.42
CA ALA A 152 -7.91 9.19 17.23
C ALA A 152 -9.14 9.07 18.15
N ASN A 153 -9.51 10.17 18.81
CA ASN A 153 -10.70 10.28 19.67
C ASN A 153 -10.75 9.19 20.75
N GLY A 154 -9.61 8.88 21.36
CA GLY A 154 -9.44 7.84 22.39
C GLY A 154 -9.53 6.41 21.86
N ASN A 155 -9.61 6.21 20.54
CA ASN A 155 -9.67 4.90 19.90
C ASN A 155 -8.41 4.63 19.09
N ASN A 156 -8.07 3.35 18.97
CA ASN A 156 -6.97 2.88 18.15
C ASN A 156 -7.51 1.94 17.06
N PHE A 157 -7.06 2.13 15.82
CA PHE A 157 -7.40 1.25 14.72
C PHE A 157 -6.24 1.14 13.73
N SER A 158 -6.24 0.06 12.96
CA SER A 158 -5.23 -0.18 11.93
C SER A 158 -5.83 -0.07 10.53
N ALA A 159 -5.00 0.37 9.60
CA ALA A 159 -5.27 0.37 8.18
C ALA A 159 -3.99 0.01 7.43
N VAL A 160 -4.12 -0.41 6.19
CA VAL A 160 -2.97 -0.45 5.28
C VAL A 160 -3.24 0.51 4.14
N ALA A 161 -2.31 1.42 3.89
CA ALA A 161 -2.39 2.40 2.82
C ALA A 161 -1.39 2.05 1.72
N ILE A 162 -1.87 1.90 0.49
CA ILE A 162 -1.03 1.75 -0.70
C ILE A 162 -1.01 3.10 -1.42
N TYR A 163 0.13 3.77 -1.36
CA TYR A 163 0.40 5.03 -2.04
C TYR A 163 1.04 4.76 -3.39
N GLU A 164 0.61 5.48 -4.42
CA GLU A 164 1.23 5.52 -5.73
C GLU A 164 1.70 6.94 -6.00
N VAL A 165 3.00 7.08 -6.30
CA VAL A 165 3.67 8.35 -6.49
C VAL A 165 4.10 8.51 -7.94
N GLU A 166 3.82 9.66 -8.53
CA GLU A 166 4.28 10.03 -9.86
C GLU A 166 4.70 11.50 -9.84
N ASN A 167 5.82 11.82 -10.51
CA ASN A 167 6.33 13.20 -10.61
C ASN A 167 6.44 13.90 -9.24
N GLY A 168 6.89 13.18 -8.21
CA GLY A 168 7.04 13.70 -6.84
C GLY A 168 5.74 13.98 -6.09
N LYS A 169 4.59 13.46 -6.56
CA LYS A 169 3.27 13.62 -5.92
C LYS A 169 2.56 12.29 -5.76
N ILE A 170 1.81 12.14 -4.68
CA ILE A 170 0.89 11.01 -4.49
C ILE A 170 -0.31 11.23 -5.41
N VAL A 171 -0.47 10.36 -6.41
CA VAL A 171 -1.56 10.42 -7.40
C VAL A 171 -2.72 9.48 -7.04
N LYS A 172 -2.45 8.44 -6.25
CA LYS A 172 -3.47 7.49 -5.83
C LYS A 172 -3.17 6.91 -4.46
N VAL A 173 -4.25 6.70 -3.68
CA VAL A 173 -4.22 5.98 -2.40
C VAL A 173 -5.28 4.89 -2.42
N THR A 174 -4.90 3.68 -2.02
CA THR A 174 -5.84 2.56 -1.84
C THR A 174 -5.75 2.04 -0.42
N PHE A 175 -6.86 2.07 0.31
CA PHE A 175 -6.92 1.58 1.69
C PHE A 175 -7.40 0.13 1.76
N LEU A 176 -6.73 -0.67 2.59
CA LEU A 176 -7.16 -1.99 3.03
C LEU A 176 -7.51 -1.89 4.53
N ARG A 177 -8.66 -2.46 4.89
CA ARG A 177 -9.19 -2.53 6.26
C ARG A 177 -9.83 -3.90 6.48
#